data_AF-A0A3E0L324-F1
#
_entry.id   AF-A0A3E0L324-F1
#
_cell.length_a   1.000
_cell.length_b   1.000
_cell.length_c   1.000
_cell.angle_alpha   90.00
_cell.angle_beta   90.00
_cell.angle_gamma   90.00
#
_symmetry.space_group_name_H-M   'P 1'
#
loop_
_entity.id
_entity.type
_entity.pdbx_description
1 polymer ?
#
loop_
_entity_poly.entity_id
_entity_poly.type
_entity_poly.pdbx_seq_one_letter_code
_entity_poly.pdbx_strand_id
1 'polypeptide(L)' 'MPTIDIEKTRQAWTNLKPILFIPRSESEYEQLVIMLDNLIDEIGENENHPLASLMEILGILIENYEQENFPQL' A
#
# COMPACT_ATOMS: atom_id res chain seq x y z
N MET A 1 -1.87 25.26 4.76
CA MET A 1 -2.06 23.78 4.82
C MET A 1 -3.25 23.46 3.94
N PRO A 2 -3.13 22.53 2.97
CA PRO A 2 -4.31 22.06 2.25
C PRO A 2 -5.27 21.41 3.25
N THR A 3 -6.54 21.80 3.21
CA THR A 3 -7.62 21.16 3.97
C THR A 3 -8.15 20.00 3.15
N ILE A 4 -8.40 18.85 3.79
CA ILE A 4 -8.99 17.69 3.12
C ILE A 4 -10.42 18.06 2.67
N ASP A 5 -10.70 17.85 1.39
CA ASP A 5 -12.05 17.88 0.83
C ASP A 5 -12.68 16.49 1.01
N ILE A 6 -13.47 16.33 2.07
CA ILE A 6 -14.01 15.03 2.49
C ILE A 6 -14.83 14.35 1.40
N GLU A 7 -15.56 15.12 0.58
CA GLU A 7 -16.40 14.55 -0.47
C GLU A 7 -15.58 14.00 -1.63
N LYS A 8 -14.56 14.74 -2.06
CA LYS A 8 -13.61 14.25 -3.07
C LYS A 8 -12.82 13.06 -2.55
N THR A 9 -12.37 13.13 -1.31
CA THR A 9 -11.66 12.01 -0.67
C THR A 9 -12.53 10.77 -0.59
N ARG A 10 -13.81 10.89 -0.20
CA ARG A 10 -14.75 9.75 -0.13
C ARG A 10 -14.94 9.07 -1.49
N GLN A 11 -15.06 9.86 -2.56
CA GLN A 11 -15.19 9.33 -3.93
C GLN A 11 -13.91 8.59 -4.36
N ALA A 12 -12.75 9.21 -4.18
CA ALA A 12 -11.46 8.60 -4.51
C ALA A 12 -11.20 7.34 -3.66
N TRP A 13 -11.52 7.39 -2.37
CA TRP A 13 -11.30 6.29 -1.43
C TRP A 13 -12.11 5.05 -1.77
N THR A 14 -13.30 5.21 -2.35
CA THR A 14 -14.12 4.07 -2.77
C THR A 14 -13.40 3.18 -3.78
N ASN A 15 -12.62 3.80 -4.68
CA ASN A 15 -11.83 3.09 -5.69
C ASN A 15 -10.48 2.62 -5.14
N LEU A 16 -9.91 3.33 -4.16
CA LEU A 16 -8.60 2.99 -3.57
C LEU A 16 -8.67 1.94 -2.47
N LYS A 17 -9.78 1.82 -1.74
CA LYS A 17 -9.94 0.91 -0.61
C LYS A 17 -9.58 -0.56 -0.92
N PRO A 18 -9.86 -1.13 -2.12
CA PRO A 18 -9.46 -2.49 -2.46
C PRO A 18 -7.95 -2.67 -2.66
N ILE A 19 -7.21 -1.56 -2.81
CA ILE A 19 -5.76 -1.55 -3.10
C ILE A 19 -4.99 -1.13 -1.84
N LEU A 20 -5.52 -0.16 -1.10
CA LEU A 20 -4.87 0.42 0.08
C LEU A 20 -5.69 0.16 1.34
N PHE A 21 -5.29 -0.86 2.08
CA PHE A 21 -5.90 -1.30 3.32
C PHE A 21 -4.85 -1.84 4.29
N ILE A 22 -5.17 -1.87 5.58
CA ILE A 22 -4.30 -2.48 6.60
C ILE A 22 -4.60 -3.98 6.59
N PRO A 23 -3.62 -4.86 6.33
CA PRO A 23 -3.84 -6.29 6.29
C PRO A 23 -4.14 -6.82 7.70
N ARG A 24 -5.16 -7.66 7.82
CA ARG A 24 -5.62 -8.30 9.06
C ARG A 24 -5.64 -9.83 8.96
N SER A 25 -5.29 -10.37 7.79
CA SER A 25 -5.19 -11.81 7.54
C SER A 25 -4.02 -12.11 6.60
N GLU A 26 -3.58 -13.37 6.57
CA GLU A 26 -2.51 -13.83 5.68
C GLU A 26 -2.88 -13.61 4.20
N SER A 27 -4.13 -13.87 3.81
CA SER A 27 -4.59 -13.65 2.43
C SER A 27 -4.56 -12.16 2.04
N GLU A 28 -4.90 -11.26 2.98
CA GLU A 28 -4.80 -9.81 2.77
C GLU A 28 -3.34 -9.36 2.68
N TYR A 29 -2.46 -9.94 3.49
CA TYR A 29 -1.02 -9.73 3.40
C TYR A 29 -0.46 -10.18 2.04
N GLU A 30 -0.79 -11.38 1.58
CA GLU A 30 -0.39 -11.90 0.26
C GLU A 30 -0.85 -10.99 -0.88
N GLN A 31 -2.06 -10.45 -0.78
CA GLN A 31 -2.55 -9.47 -1.76
C GLN A 31 -1.66 -8.23 -1.85
N LEU A 32 -1.22 -7.69 -0.70
CA LEU A 32 -0.32 -6.53 -0.69
C LEU A 32 1.06 -6.88 -1.25
N VAL A 33 1.58 -8.07 -0.96
CA VAL A 33 2.86 -8.55 -1.54
C VAL A 33 2.78 -8.62 -3.06
N ILE A 34 1.72 -9.23 -3.61
CA ILE A 34 1.51 -9.30 -5.07
C ILE A 34 1.38 -7.90 -5.67
N MET A 35 0.71 -6.97 -4.99
CA MET A 35 0.61 -5.59 -5.46
C MET A 35 1.97 -4.88 -5.44
N LEU A 36 2.78 -5.11 -4.41
CA LEU A 36 4.12 -4.54 -4.31
C LEU A 36 5.01 -5.03 -5.47
N ASP A 37 4.99 -6.33 -5.77
CA ASP A 37 5.74 -6.90 -6.91
C ASP A 37 5.35 -6.23 -8.23
N ASN A 38 4.05 -6.06 -8.49
CA ASN A 38 3.57 -5.37 -9.70
C ASN A 38 4.03 -3.90 -9.75
N LEU A 39 4.11 -3.22 -8.61
CA LEU A 39 4.60 -1.84 -8.56
C LEU A 39 6.11 -1.77 -8.82
N ILE A 40 6.90 -2.72 -8.33
CA ILE A 40 8.33 -2.80 -8.61
C ILE A 40 8.56 -2.97 -10.12
N ASP A 41 7.80 -3.87 -10.76
CA ASP A 41 7.87 -4.09 -12.20
C ASP A 41 7.48 -2.84 -13.02
N GLU A 42 6.44 -2.11 -12.59
CA GLU A 42 5.97 -0.90 -13.28
C GLU A 42 6.91 0.31 -13.08
N ILE A 43 7.40 0.51 -11.85
CA ILE A 43 8.27 1.65 -11.51
C ILE A 43 9.66 1.46 -12.13
N GLY A 44 10.19 0.24 -12.09
CA GLY A 44 11.54 -0.09 -12.53
C GLY A 44 12.58 0.83 -11.90
N GLU A 45 13.40 1.48 -12.73
CA GLU A 45 14.47 2.39 -12.29
C GLU A 45 14.00 3.86 -12.17
N ASN A 46 12.71 4.15 -12.34
CA ASN A 46 12.21 5.52 -12.29
C ASN A 46 11.93 5.98 -10.85
N GLU A 47 12.93 6.52 -10.18
CA GLU A 47 12.81 7.06 -8.82
C GLU A 47 11.77 8.20 -8.69
N ASN A 48 11.42 8.89 -9.78
CA ASN A 48 10.42 9.97 -9.80
C ASN A 48 9.02 9.48 -10.21
N HIS A 49 8.78 8.16 -10.20
CA HIS A 49 7.52 7.61 -10.65
C HIS A 49 6.35 8.09 -9.76
N PRO A 50 5.18 8.47 -10.33
CA PRO A 50 4.03 8.93 -9.55
C PRO A 50 3.51 7.91 -8.52
N LEU A 51 3.81 6.62 -8.71
CA LEU A 51 3.43 5.54 -7.79
C LEU A 51 4.53 5.15 -6.80
N ALA A 52 5.70 5.79 -6.82
CA ALA A 52 6.80 5.46 -5.91
C ALA A 52 6.38 5.58 -4.44
N SER A 53 5.59 6.61 -4.09
CA SER A 53 5.05 6.77 -2.74
C SER A 53 4.03 5.69 -2.37
N LEU A 54 3.30 5.12 -3.33
CA LEU A 54 2.40 3.99 -3.07
C LEU A 54 3.21 2.72 -2.77
N MET A 55 4.29 2.47 -3.53
CA MET A 55 5.20 1.34 -3.30
C MET A 55 5.78 1.40 -1.88
N GLU A 56 6.25 2.57 -1.44
CA GLU A 56 6.74 2.78 -0.07
C GLU A 56 5.67 2.48 0.98
N ILE A 57 4.44 2.98 0.79
CA ILE A 57 3.33 2.72 1.72
C ILE A 57 3.01 1.23 1.80
N LEU A 58 2.97 0.51 0.68
CA LEU A 58 2.71 -0.94 0.69
C LEU A 58 3.81 -1.70 1.45
N GLY A 59 5.08 -1.34 1.26
CA GLY A 59 6.20 -1.92 2.02
C GLY A 59 6.03 -1.76 3.52
N ILE A 60 5.64 -0.57 3.99
CA ILE A 60 5.38 -0.30 5.41
C ILE A 60 4.21 -1.14 5.94
N LEU A 61 3.14 -1.32 5.17
CA LEU A 61 1.99 -2.12 5.58
C LEU A 61 2.33 -3.61 5.72
N ILE A 62 3.14 -4.13 4.80
CA ILE A 62 3.67 -5.49 4.81
C ILE A 62 4.57 -5.67 6.03
N GLU A 63 5.56 -4.79 6.23
CA GLU A 63 6.50 -4.86 7.35
C GLU A 63 5.78 -4.85 8.70
N ASN A 64 4.79 -3.96 8.88
CA ASN A 64 4.01 -3.91 10.12
C ASN A 64 3.25 -5.23 10.38
N TYR A 65 2.68 -5.84 9.34
CA TYR A 65 2.01 -7.14 9.49
C TYR A 65 3.00 -8.24 9.88
N GLU A 66 4.18 -8.27 9.25
CA GLU A 66 5.23 -9.24 9.57
C GLU A 66 5.73 -9.09 11.00
N GLN A 67 5.94 -7.85 11.48
CA GLN A 67 6.36 -7.60 12.86
C GLN A 67 5.34 -8.11 13.89
N GLU A 68 4.04 -7.98 13.60
CA GLU A 68 2.97 -8.45 14.48
C GLU A 68 2.78 -9.97 14.47
N ASN A 69 2.97 -10.63 13.33
CA ASN A 69 2.59 -12.04 13.13
C ASN A 69 3.78 -13.01 13.06
N PHE A 70 4.96 -12.51 12.68
CA PHE A 70 6.21 -13.27 12.52
C PHE A 70 7.36 -12.54 13.24
N PRO A 71 7.30 -12.38 14.57
CA PRO A 71 8.38 -11.74 15.31
C PRO A 71 9.68 -12.49 15.06
N GLN A 72 10.71 -11.75 14.59
CA GLN A 72 12.03 -12.30 14.30
C GLN A 72 12.55 -13.01 15.57
N LEU A 73 12.84 -14.32 15.45
CA LEU A 73 13.38 -15.17 16.51
C LEU A 73 14.82 -14.80 16.88
#